data_AF-A0A7C0WQN0-F1
#
_entry.id   AF-A0A7C0WQN0-F1
#
_cell.length_a   1.000
_cell.length_b   1.000
_cell.length_c   1.000
_cell.angle_alpha   90.00
_cell.angle_beta   90.00
_cell.angle_gamma   90.00
#
_symmetry.space_group_name_H-M   'P 1'
#
loop_
_entity.id
_entity.type
_entity.pdbx_description
1 polymer ?
#
loop_
_entity_poly.entity_id
_entity_poly.type
_entity_poly.pdbx_seq_one_letter_code
_entity_poly.pdbx_strand_id
1 'polypeptide(L)'
;MKGWLGYAAYRTLSGLFGLLPEPAVRRLGSGIGRASSYVLGERKRLIRRHLTRVLGEPPPPRLVRDAFASYGRYWAEVFWVRPRRKAAFVASAEVEGMQNV
;
A
#
# COMPACT_ATOMS: atom_id res chain seq x y z
N MET A 1 5.70 -0.25 -27.76
CA MET A 1 4.73 -1.25 -27.27
C MET A 1 4.71 -1.41 -25.74
N LYS A 2 5.85 -1.62 -25.04
CA LYS A 2 5.87 -1.75 -23.56
C LYS A 2 5.25 -0.56 -22.80
N GLY A 3 5.48 0.67 -23.26
CA GLY A 3 4.91 1.87 -22.62
C GLY A 3 3.38 1.93 -22.70
N TRP A 4 2.79 1.48 -23.80
CA TRP A 4 1.34 1.48 -23.98
C TRP A 4 0.66 0.49 -23.03
N LEU A 5 1.21 -0.72 -22.87
CA LEU A 5 0.66 -1.71 -21.93
C LEU A 5 0.73 -1.21 -20.48
N GLY A 6 1.85 -0.61 -20.08
CA GLY A 6 1.99 0.00 -18.76
C GLY A 6 0.99 1.14 -18.55
N TYR A 7 0.84 2.02 -19.55
CA TYR A 7 -0.14 3.10 -19.51
C TYR A 7 -1.58 2.59 -19.42
N ALA A 8 -1.95 1.60 -20.23
CA ALA A 8 -3.27 0.99 -20.21
C ALA A 8 -3.57 0.34 -18.85
N ALA A 9 -2.62 -0.44 -18.30
CA ALA A 9 -2.75 -1.03 -16.98
C ALA A 9 -2.93 0.05 -15.90
N TYR A 10 -2.10 1.10 -15.92
CA TYR A 10 -2.18 2.21 -14.99
C TYR A 10 -3.55 2.93 -15.08
N ARG A 11 -4.02 3.21 -16.30
CA ARG A 11 -5.30 3.88 -16.56
C ARG A 11 -6.48 3.03 -16.09
N THR A 12 -6.45 1.73 -16.37
CA THR A 12 -7.48 0.77 -15.97
C THR A 12 -7.53 0.61 -14.46
N LEU A 13 -6.39 0.36 -13.80
CA LEU A 13 -6.33 0.26 -12.34
C LEU A 13 -6.80 1.56 -11.68
N SER A 14 -6.39 2.70 -12.22
CA SER A 14 -6.88 4.00 -11.80
C SER A 14 -8.41 4.11 -11.95
N GLY A 15 -8.97 3.73 -13.10
CA GLY A 15 -10.42 3.74 -13.32
C GLY A 15 -11.15 2.87 -12.31
N LEU A 16 -10.77 1.60 -12.22
CA LEU A 16 -11.43 0.58 -11.40
C LEU A 16 -11.35 0.91 -9.91
N PHE A 17 -10.15 1.17 -9.38
CA PHE A 17 -9.99 1.51 -7.97
C PHE A 17 -10.68 2.83 -7.65
N GLY A 18 -10.63 3.80 -8.57
CA GLY A 18 -11.26 5.11 -8.39
C GLY A 18 -12.78 5.07 -8.13
N LEU A 19 -13.48 4.01 -8.58
CA LEU A 19 -14.92 3.82 -8.39
C LEU A 19 -15.29 3.26 -7.01
N LEU A 20 -14.35 2.59 -6.34
CA LEU A 20 -14.62 1.90 -5.08
C LEU A 20 -14.67 2.86 -3.88
N PRO A 21 -15.47 2.57 -2.84
CA PRO A 21 -15.40 3.25 -1.55
C PRO A 21 -14.05 3.04 -0.86
N GLU A 22 -13.61 4.03 -0.07
CA GLU A 22 -12.33 3.98 0.66
C GLU A 22 -12.13 2.71 1.51
N PRO A 23 -13.12 2.24 2.30
CA PRO A 23 -12.93 1.04 3.12
C PRO A 23 -12.75 -0.22 2.27
N ALA A 24 -13.43 -0.29 1.11
CA ALA A 24 -13.34 -1.43 0.21
C ALA A 24 -11.95 -1.50 -0.44
N VAL A 25 -11.43 -0.36 -0.92
CA VAL A 25 -10.07 -0.28 -1.50
C VAL A 25 -9.02 -0.68 -0.47
N ARG A 26 -9.11 -0.16 0.75
CA ARG A 26 -8.15 -0.48 1.82
C ARG A 26 -8.15 -1.97 2.13
N ARG A 27 -9.33 -2.56 2.31
CA ARG A 27 -9.47 -4.00 2.58
C ARG A 27 -8.96 -4.86 1.43
N LEU A 28 -9.27 -4.50 0.18
CA LEU A 28 -8.77 -5.19 -1.00
C LEU A 28 -7.24 -5.11 -1.10
N GLY A 29 -6.66 -3.91 -0.98
CA GLY A 29 -5.21 -3.71 -1.00
C GLY A 29 -4.49 -4.49 0.09
N SER A 30 -4.98 -4.40 1.33
CA SER A 30 -4.44 -5.17 2.45
C SER A 30 -4.59 -6.68 2.26
N GLY A 31 -5.73 -7.14 1.75
CA GLY A 31 -5.98 -8.55 1.47
C GLY A 31 -5.04 -9.11 0.41
N ILE A 32 -4.90 -8.42 -0.73
CA ILE A 32 -3.99 -8.79 -1.82
C ILE A 32 -2.54 -8.78 -1.34
N GLY A 33 -2.15 -7.74 -0.60
CA GLY A 33 -0.81 -7.65 0.01
C GLY A 33 -0.54 -8.85 0.90
N ARG A 34 -1.45 -9.14 1.85
CA ARG A 34 -1.33 -10.29 2.76
C ARG A 34 -1.29 -11.62 2.01
N ALA A 35 -2.14 -11.83 1.01
CA ALA A 35 -2.14 -13.04 0.18
C ALA A 35 -0.80 -13.22 -0.57
N SER A 36 -0.21 -12.12 -1.05
CA SER A 36 1.08 -12.15 -1.74
C SER A 36 2.23 -12.66 -0.84
N SER A 37 2.12 -12.52 0.48
CA SER A 37 3.12 -13.03 1.43
C SER A 37 3.25 -14.56 1.47
N TYR A 38 2.28 -15.28 0.90
CA TYR A 38 2.30 -16.75 0.80
C TYR A 38 3.03 -17.22 -0.46
N VAL A 39 3.09 -16.39 -1.50
CA VAL A 39 3.65 -16.74 -2.81
C VAL A 39 5.03 -16.12 -3.02
N LEU A 40 5.26 -14.90 -2.50
CA LEU A 40 6.48 -14.12 -2.73
C LEU A 40 7.56 -14.41 -1.67
N GLY A 41 8.07 -15.64 -1.65
CA GLY A 41 9.04 -16.12 -0.65
C GLY A 41 10.32 -15.28 -0.55
N GLU A 42 10.91 -14.87 -1.68
CA GLU A 42 12.10 -14.01 -1.70
C GLU A 42 11.84 -12.63 -1.08
N ARG A 43 10.76 -11.98 -1.48
CA ARG A 43 10.35 -10.67 -0.93
C ARG A 43 10.06 -10.77 0.56
N LYS A 44 9.48 -11.88 1.01
CA LYS A 44 9.24 -12.16 2.42
C LYS A 44 10.53 -12.28 3.22
N ARG A 45 11.55 -12.97 2.68
CA ARG A 45 12.88 -13.04 3.30
C ARG A 45 13.52 -11.65 3.39
N LEU A 46 13.42 -10.85 2.33
CA LEU A 46 13.95 -9.48 2.30
C LEU A 46 13.30 -8.59 3.37
N ILE A 47 11.97 -8.55 3.42
CA ILE A 47 11.22 -7.77 4.42
C ILE A 47 11.56 -8.22 5.84
N ARG A 48 11.62 -9.54 6.09
CA ARG A 48 12.05 -10.07 7.39
C ARG A 48 13.43 -9.55 7.79
N ARG A 49 14.41 -9.58 6.87
CA ARG A 49 15.76 -9.05 7.14
C ARG A 49 15.77 -7.56 7.46
N HIS A 50 14.94 -6.76 6.79
CA HIS A 50 14.85 -5.32 7.10
C HIS A 50 14.19 -5.08 8.46
N LEU A 51 13.07 -5.76 8.74
CA LEU A 51 12.41 -5.67 10.04
C LEU A 51 13.33 -6.12 11.18
N THR A 52 14.16 -7.15 10.99
CA THR A 52 15.16 -7.53 12.00
C THR A 52 16.14 -6.41 12.32
N ARG A 53 16.59 -5.64 11.32
CA ARG A 53 17.49 -4.51 11.56
C ARG A 53 16.79 -3.36 12.30
N VAL A 54 15.50 -3.15 12.03
CA VAL A 54 14.71 -2.11 12.69
C VAL A 54 14.40 -2.47 14.14
N LEU A 55 14.05 -3.73 14.40
CA LEU A 55 13.63 -4.20 15.73
C LEU A 55 14.79 -4.64 16.62
N GLY A 56 15.97 -4.90 16.04
CA GLY A 56 17.09 -5.52 16.75
C GLY A 56 16.98 -7.04 16.90
N GLU A 57 15.81 -7.63 16.64
CA GLU A 57 15.55 -9.06 16.77
C GLU A 57 14.66 -9.61 15.62
N PRO A 58 14.60 -10.94 15.41
CA PRO A 58 13.76 -11.53 14.38
C PRO A 58 12.26 -11.21 14.58
N PRO A 59 11.57 -10.59 13.59
CA PRO A 59 10.16 -10.24 13.75
C PRO A 59 9.26 -11.48 13.79
N PRO A 60 8.11 -11.41 14.47
CA PRO A 60 7.12 -12.47 14.40
C PRO A 60 6.57 -12.63 12.97
N PRO A 61 6.20 -13.84 12.52
CA PRO A 61 5.69 -14.07 11.16
C PRO A 61 4.42 -13.28 10.81
N ARG A 62 3.64 -12.83 11.80
CA ARG A 62 2.47 -11.98 11.58
C ARG A 62 2.88 -10.57 11.15
N LEU A 63 3.88 -9.97 11.81
CA LEU A 63 4.37 -8.63 11.47
C LEU A 63 4.92 -8.55 10.04
N VAL A 64 5.61 -9.59 9.57
CA VAL A 64 6.05 -9.68 8.17
C VAL A 64 4.84 -9.67 7.22
N ARG A 65 3.76 -10.38 7.55
CA ARG A 65 2.52 -10.41 6.74
C ARG A 65 1.78 -9.08 6.79
N ASP A 66 1.83 -8.38 7.92
CA ASP A 66 1.21 -7.07 8.07
C ASP A 66 1.99 -5.99 7.31
N ALA A 67 3.32 -6.11 7.20
CA ALA A 67 4.11 -5.26 6.30
C ALA A 67 3.69 -5.43 4.83
N PHE A 68 3.44 -6.67 4.39
CA PHE A 68 2.87 -6.94 3.07
C PHE A 68 1.47 -6.35 2.90
N ALA A 69 0.61 -6.49 3.90
CA ALA A 69 -0.75 -5.92 3.88
C ALA A 69 -0.71 -4.39 3.83
N SER A 70 0.18 -3.75 4.58
CA SER A 70 0.39 -2.31 4.57
C SER A 70 0.86 -1.83 3.18
N TYR A 71 1.84 -2.52 2.59
CA TYR A 71 2.35 -2.18 1.27
C TYR A 71 1.30 -2.38 0.15
N GLY A 72 0.50 -3.45 0.23
CA GLY A 72 -0.62 -3.67 -0.69
C GLY A 72 -1.70 -2.59 -0.56
N ARG A 73 -2.01 -2.16 0.66
CA ARG A 73 -2.91 -1.02 0.91
C ARG A 73 -2.38 0.26 0.29
N TYR A 74 -1.10 0.57 0.47
CA TYR A 74 -0.47 1.75 -0.11
C TYR A 74 -0.70 1.82 -1.63
N TRP A 75 -0.41 0.73 -2.36
CA TRP A 75 -0.63 0.70 -3.81
C TRP A 75 -2.09 0.85 -4.21
N ALA A 76 -3.01 0.22 -3.46
CA ALA A 76 -4.44 0.38 -3.68
C ALA A 76 -4.89 1.85 -3.48
N GLU A 77 -4.38 2.52 -2.44
CA GLU A 77 -4.64 3.94 -2.18
C GLU A 77 -4.05 4.83 -3.27
N VAL A 78 -2.85 4.55 -3.79
CA VAL A 78 -2.24 5.27 -4.92
C VAL A 78 -3.17 5.27 -6.15
N PHE A 79 -3.78 4.13 -6.48
CA PHE A 79 -4.72 4.06 -7.60
C PHE A 79 -6.10 4.65 -7.28
N TRP A 80 -6.47 4.77 -6.00
CA TRP A 80 -7.77 5.29 -5.56
C TRP A 80 -7.80 6.81 -5.35
N VAL A 81 -6.69 7.41 -4.91
CA VAL A 81 -6.61 8.86 -4.64
C VAL A 81 -6.87 9.66 -5.92
N ARG A 82 -7.72 10.68 -5.79
CA ARG A 82 -8.11 11.58 -6.89
C ARG A 82 -8.06 13.03 -6.43
N PRO A 83 -7.80 14.00 -7.33
CA PRO A 83 -7.78 15.42 -6.98
C PRO A 83 -9.03 15.87 -6.21
N ARG A 84 -10.21 15.43 -6.63
CA ARG A 84 -11.50 15.74 -5.96
C ARG A 84 -11.62 15.25 -4.52
N ARG A 85 -10.81 14.27 -4.09
CA ARG A 85 -10.81 13.71 -2.73
C ARG A 85 -9.74 14.34 -1.85
N LYS A 86 -8.78 15.09 -2.43
CA LYS A 86 -7.62 15.65 -1.72
C LYS A 86 -8.04 16.50 -0.53
N ALA A 87 -8.98 17.42 -0.72
CA ALA A 87 -9.42 18.33 0.34
C ALA A 87 -9.92 17.58 1.59
N ALA A 88 -10.78 16.56 1.39
CA ALA A 88 -11.31 15.75 2.48
C ALA A 88 -10.22 14.93 3.20
N PHE A 89 -9.26 14.39 2.45
CA PHE A 89 -8.12 13.65 3.03
C PHE A 89 -7.22 14.58 3.85
N VAL A 90 -6.88 15.76 3.32
CA VAL A 90 -6.03 16.74 4.04
C VAL A 90 -6.72 17.26 5.29
N ALA A 91 -8.03 17.53 5.22
CA ALA A 91 -8.80 18.01 6.37
C ALA A 91 -8.92 16.99 7.52
N SER A 92 -8.73 15.69 7.25
CA SER A 92 -8.75 14.63 8.26
C SER A 92 -7.36 14.15 8.68
N ALA A 93 -6.31 14.72 8.11
CA ALA A 93 -4.94 14.35 8.44
C ALA A 93 -4.39 15.26 9.56
N GLU A 94 -3.76 14.64 10.54
CA GLU A 94 -2.95 15.35 11.54
C GLU A 94 -1.48 15.24 11.14
N VAL A 95 -0.75 16.35 11.33
CA VAL A 95 0.69 16.42 11.03
C VAL A 95 1.40 16.88 12.29
N GLU A 96 2.13 15.96 12.91
CA GLU A 96 3.00 16.28 14.04
C GLU A 96 4.24 17.05 13.57
N GLY A 97 4.63 18.10 14.31
CA GLY A 97 5.83 18.87 13.99
C GLY A 97 5.67 19.89 12.86
N MET A 98 4.44 20.19 12.43
CA MET A 98 4.15 21.16 11.36
C MET A 98 4.71 22.56 11.66
N GLN A 99 4.87 22.92 12.93
CA GLN A 99 5.46 24.18 13.37
C GLN A 99 6.96 24.35 13.03
N ASN A 100 7.62 23.28 12.61
CA ASN A 100 9.06 23.27 12.30
C ASN A 100 9.36 23.47 10.79
N VAL A 101 8.33 23.72 9.97
CA VAL A 101 8.41 23.90 8.51
C VAL A 101 8.02 25.33 8.16
#